data_AF-A0A9P7D0B4-F1
#
_entry.id   AF-A0A9P7D0B4-F1
#
_cell.length_a   1.000
_cell.length_b   1.000
_cell.length_c   1.000
_cell.angle_alpha   90.00
_cell.angle_beta   90.00
_cell.angle_gamma   90.00
#
_symmetry.space_group_name_H-M   'P 1'
#
loop_
_entity.id
_entity.type
_entity.pdbx_description
1 polymer ?
#
loop_
_entity_poly.entity_id
_entity_poly.type
_entity_poly.pdbx_seq_one_letter_code
_entity_poly.pdbx_strand_id
1 'polypeptide(L)'
;MRRKVIMYIGPTNSGKTHMALRALAVAKTGVYSGPLWLLAHEIWDRLNKGQIVPLVMDPDADSEPDTSTNMDIIEESASRPTVRKEGKGKYARECFRGEKREVC
;
A
#
# COMPACT_ATOMS: atom_id res chain seq x y z
N MET A 1 6.09 -25.18 11.86
CA MET A 1 5.89 -23.89 11.16
C MET A 1 6.64 -22.80 11.92
N ARG A 2 7.60 -22.11 11.30
CA ARG A 2 8.27 -20.94 11.92
C ARG A 2 7.61 -19.66 11.43
N ARG A 3 7.10 -18.83 12.34
CA ARG A 3 6.40 -17.57 12.03
C ARG A 3 7.10 -16.41 12.68
N LYS A 4 7.41 -15.36 11.91
CA LYS A 4 7.91 -14.08 12.44
C LYS A 4 6.72 -13.14 12.63
N VAL A 5 6.61 -12.54 13.82
CA VAL A 5 5.56 -11.56 14.15
C VAL A 5 6.22 -10.20 14.24
N ILE A 6 5.68 -9.21 13.53
CA ILE A 6 6.13 -7.82 13.58
C ILE A 6 4.95 -7.00 14.05
N MET A 7 5.13 -6.25 15.13
CA MET A 7 4.09 -5.43 15.74
C MET A 7 4.49 -3.96 15.62
N TYR A 8 3.66 -3.15 14.97
CA TYR A 8 3.82 -1.71 14.88
C TYR A 8 2.99 -1.05 15.98
N ILE A 9 3.64 -0.36 16.93
CA ILE A 9 3.01 0.30 18.09
C ILE A 9 3.29 1.80 18.04
N GLY A 10 2.30 2.63 18.35
CA GLY A 10 2.43 4.09 18.33
C GLY A 10 1.07 4.79 18.31
N PRO A 11 1.06 6.12 18.52
CA PRO A 11 -0.17 6.93 18.54
C PRO A 11 -0.90 6.88 17.19
N THR A 12 -2.17 7.26 17.13
CA THR A 12 -2.90 7.35 15.86
C THR A 12 -2.15 8.24 14.86
N ASN A 13 -2.30 7.97 13.54
CA ASN A 13 -1.69 8.76 12.48
C ASN A 13 -0.14 8.70 12.34
N SER A 14 0.54 7.83 13.08
CA SER A 14 2.01 7.73 13.05
C SER A 14 2.60 6.83 11.92
N GLY A 15 1.91 6.67 10.78
CA GLY A 15 2.43 5.89 9.64
C GLY A 15 2.55 4.36 9.80
N LYS A 16 2.03 3.77 10.89
CA LYS A 16 2.12 2.31 11.16
C LYS A 16 1.48 1.44 10.09
N THR A 17 0.24 1.78 9.74
CA THR A 17 -0.54 1.07 8.72
C THR A 17 0.14 1.17 7.35
N HIS A 18 0.70 2.34 7.06
CA HIS A 18 1.40 2.63 5.82
C HIS A 18 2.62 1.70 5.64
N MET A 19 3.47 1.55 6.65
CA MET A 19 4.62 0.62 6.60
C MET A 19 4.21 -0.83 6.41
N ALA A 20 3.16 -1.29 7.11
CA ALA A 20 2.63 -2.64 6.96
C ALA A 20 2.11 -2.91 5.55
N LEU A 21 1.49 -1.91 4.91
CA LEU A 21 0.96 -2.03 3.56
C LEU A 21 2.04 -2.01 2.47
N ARG A 22 3.09 -1.20 2.64
CA ARG A 22 4.27 -1.26 1.76
C ARG A 22 4.96 -2.62 1.83
N ALA A 23 5.03 -3.22 3.02
CA ALA A 23 5.53 -4.58 3.19
C ALA A 23 4.59 -5.62 2.55
N LEU A 24 3.28 -5.44 2.72
CA LEU A 24 2.28 -6.30 2.07
C LEU A 24 2.43 -6.25 0.56
N ALA A 25 2.62 -5.06 -0.03
CA ALA A 25 2.78 -4.85 -1.47
C ALA A 25 3.95 -5.65 -2.07
N VAL A 26 5.06 -5.80 -1.33
CA VAL A 26 6.22 -6.63 -1.72
C VAL A 26 5.92 -8.14 -1.65
N ALA A 27 5.07 -8.57 -0.72
CA ALA A 27 4.82 -9.99 -0.50
C ALA A 27 4.07 -10.63 -1.68
N LYS A 28 4.54 -11.80 -2.12
CA LYS A 28 3.91 -12.58 -3.21
C LYS A 28 2.45 -12.94 -2.91
N THR A 29 2.17 -13.30 -1.65
CA THR A 29 0.83 -13.57 -1.15
C THR A 29 0.70 -12.97 0.24
N GLY A 30 -0.49 -12.48 0.58
CA GLY A 30 -0.77 -11.90 1.87
C GLY A 30 -2.21 -11.40 1.95
N VAL A 31 -2.68 -11.21 3.17
CA VAL A 31 -4.05 -10.73 3.44
C VAL A 31 -3.97 -9.43 4.22
N TYR A 32 -4.81 -8.47 3.84
CA TYR A 32 -5.09 -7.29 4.63
C TYR A 32 -6.41 -7.48 5.38
N SER A 33 -6.41 -7.25 6.68
CA SER A 33 -7.61 -7.35 7.51
C SER A 33 -7.79 -6.04 8.28
N GLY A 34 -8.65 -5.17 7.74
CA GLY A 34 -9.05 -3.93 8.39
C GLY A 34 -10.29 -4.12 9.27
N PRO A 35 -10.47 -3.30 10.32
CA PRO A 35 -11.64 -3.38 11.20
C PRO A 35 -12.94 -2.86 10.57
N LEU A 36 -12.82 -2.07 9.49
CA LEU A 36 -13.95 -1.48 8.77
C LEU A 36 -13.96 -1.96 7.33
N TRP A 37 -15.14 -2.30 6.82
CA TRP A 37 -15.30 -2.77 5.44
C TRP A 37 -14.90 -1.72 4.41
N LEU A 38 -15.30 -0.46 4.63
CA LEU A 38 -14.93 0.67 3.76
C LEU A 38 -13.41 0.79 3.61
N LEU A 39 -12.68 0.67 4.73
CA LEU A 39 -11.23 0.75 4.75
C LEU A 39 -10.60 -0.46 4.04
N ALA A 40 -11.13 -1.67 4.27
CA ALA A 40 -10.66 -2.86 3.57
C ALA A 40 -10.83 -2.73 2.04
N HIS A 41 -11.97 -2.21 1.58
CA HIS A 41 -12.25 -1.99 0.16
C HIS A 41 -11.31 -0.94 -0.44
N GLU A 42 -11.09 0.17 0.26
CA GLU A 42 -10.17 1.22 -0.16
C GLU A 42 -8.74 0.68 -0.33
N ILE A 43 -8.22 -0.06 0.65
CA ILE A 43 -6.88 -0.64 0.57
C ILE A 43 -6.77 -1.68 -0.54
N TRP A 44 -7.81 -2.48 -0.74
CA TRP A 44 -7.86 -3.45 -1.83
C TRP A 44 -7.76 -2.75 -3.20
N ASP A 45 -8.53 -1.69 -3.41
CA ASP A 45 -8.50 -0.90 -4.65
C ASP A 45 -7.13 -0.26 -4.89
N ARG A 46 -6.52 0.32 -3.85
CA ARG A 46 -5.17 0.94 -3.93
C ARG A 46 -4.07 -0.06 -4.26
N LEU A 47 -4.09 -1.24 -3.65
CA LEU A 47 -3.11 -2.29 -3.90
C LEU A 47 -3.22 -2.82 -5.33
N ASN A 48 -4.44 -2.95 -5.82
CA ASN A 48 -4.73 -3.45 -7.15
C ASN A 48 -4.32 -2.47 -8.24
N LYS A 49 -4.75 -1.21 -8.11
CA LYS A 49 -4.36 -0.12 -9.02
C LYS A 49 -2.86 0.18 -9.01
N GLY A 50 -2.10 -0.34 -8.04
CA GLY A 50 -0.67 -0.06 -7.91
C GLY A 50 -0.41 1.37 -7.45
N GLN A 51 -1.25 1.89 -6.56
CA GLN A 51 -1.08 3.22 -5.96
C GLN A 51 -0.09 3.21 -4.79
N ILE A 52 0.17 2.06 -4.18
CA ILE A 52 1.10 1.89 -3.04
C ILE A 52 2.45 1.41 -3.56
N VAL A 53 3.51 2.17 -3.28
CA VAL A 53 4.88 1.81 -3.65
C VAL A 53 5.42 0.73 -2.71
N PRO A 54 5.89 -0.43 -3.23
CA PRO A 54 6.47 -1.49 -2.40
C PRO A 54 7.63 -0.99 -1.53
N LEU A 55 7.82 -1.59 -0.34
CA LEU A 55 8.85 -1.15 0.63
C LEU A 55 10.29 -1.18 0.07
N VAL A 56 10.56 -2.10 -0.85
CA VAL A 56 11.90 -2.30 -1.46
C VAL A 56 12.18 -1.31 -2.59
N MET A 57 11.17 -0.56 -3.04
CA MET A 57 11.28 0.37 -4.16
C MET A 57 11.20 1.81 -3.67
N ASP A 58 12.03 2.66 -4.26
CA ASP A 58 11.94 4.10 -4.06
C ASP A 58 10.82 4.69 -4.94
N PRO A 59 10.13 5.74 -4.46
CA PRO A 59 9.17 6.46 -5.28
C PRO A 59 9.86 7.16 -6.45
N ASP A 60 9.18 7.15 -7.61
CA ASP A 60 9.61 7.91 -8.78
C ASP A 60 9.63 9.42 -8.49
N ALA A 61 10.46 10.17 -9.21
CA ALA A 61 10.54 11.62 -9.05
C ALA A 61 9.22 12.35 -9.40
N ASP A 62 8.46 11.82 -10.36
CA ASP A 62 7.22 12.43 -10.87
C ASP A 62 5.96 11.88 -10.16
N SER A 63 6.05 11.53 -8.87
CA SER A 63 4.90 11.04 -8.12
C SER A 63 4.18 12.16 -7.39
N GLU A 64 2.97 12.47 -7.85
CA GLU A 64 2.00 13.32 -7.15
C GLU A 64 1.43 12.57 -5.93
N PRO A 65 1.50 13.14 -4.71
CA PRO A 65 0.87 12.56 -3.52
C PRO A 65 -0.65 12.56 -3.64
N ASP A 66 -1.31 11.52 -3.12
CA ASP A 66 -2.76 11.54 -2.94
C ASP A 66 -3.15 12.38 -1.70
N THR A 67 -3.45 13.67 -1.91
CA THR A 67 -3.87 14.59 -0.85
C THR A 67 -5.29 14.33 -0.32
N SER A 68 -6.06 13.46 -0.99
CA SER A 68 -7.44 13.14 -0.56
C SER A 68 -7.50 12.23 0.66
N THR A 69 -6.36 11.64 1.06
CA THR A 69 -6.32 10.70 2.17
C THR A 69 -5.22 10.98 3.19
N ASN A 70 -5.57 10.84 4.47
CA ASN A 70 -4.67 11.00 5.61
C ASN A 70 -3.66 9.83 5.74
N MET A 71 -3.45 9.06 4.68
CA MET A 71 -2.62 7.85 4.70
C MET A 71 -1.13 8.16 4.53
N ASP A 72 -0.83 9.27 3.85
CA ASP A 72 0.50 9.83 3.63
C ASP A 72 0.56 11.28 4.14
N ILE A 73 0.33 11.49 5.44
CA ILE A 73 0.70 12.76 6.09
C ILE A 73 2.22 12.76 6.21
N ILE A 74 2.87 13.23 5.15
CA ILE A 74 4.30 13.45 5.10
C ILE A 74 4.55 14.78 5.81
N GLU A 75 5.13 14.73 7.00
CA GLU A 75 5.85 15.88 7.56
C GLU A 75 6.91 16.30 6.54
N GLU A 76 7.05 17.61 6.31
CA GLU A 76 7.88 18.31 5.30
C GLU A 76 9.38 17.96 5.21
N SER A 77 9.84 16.84 5.78
CA SER A 77 11.25 16.42 5.72
C SER A 77 11.48 15.24 4.75
N ALA A 78 11.88 15.61 3.53
CA ALA A 78 12.74 14.84 2.62
C ALA A 78 12.27 13.48 2.04
N SER A 79 11.14 12.90 2.43
CA SER A 79 10.67 11.62 1.86
C SER A 79 9.64 11.82 0.75
N ARG A 80 9.92 11.26 -0.44
CA ARG A 80 8.99 11.24 -1.58
C ARG A 80 7.69 10.49 -1.26
N PRO A 81 6.55 10.82 -1.89
CA PRO A 81 5.28 10.19 -1.57
C PRO A 81 5.21 8.75 -2.04
N THR A 82 4.70 7.90 -1.15
CA THR A 82 4.69 6.45 -1.29
C THR A 82 3.31 5.90 -1.64
N VAL A 83 2.27 6.72 -1.47
CA VAL A 83 0.92 6.53 -1.97
C VAL A 83 0.63 7.59 -3.02
N ARG A 84 0.16 7.15 -4.17
CA ARG A 84 -0.05 8.00 -5.35
C ARG A 84 -1.53 8.15 -5.66
N LYS A 85 -1.88 9.31 -6.22
CA LYS A 85 -3.22 9.56 -6.77
C LYS A 85 -3.51 8.65 -7.97
N GLU A 86 -2.54 8.51 -8.88
CA GLU A 86 -2.63 7.62 -10.02
C GLU A 86 -1.86 6.32 -9.79
N GLY A 87 -2.51 5.21 -10.13
CA GLY A 87 -1.92 3.88 -10.09
C GLY A 87 -0.93 3.65 -11.23
N LYS A 88 0.18 2.96 -10.95
CA LYS A 88 1.11 2.51 -12.01
C LYS A 88 1.05 1.00 -12.14
N GLY A 89 0.91 0.51 -13.37
CA GLY A 89 0.87 -0.92 -13.69
C GLY A 89 2.07 -1.72 -13.16
N LYS A 90 3.24 -1.08 -12.99
CA LYS A 90 4.44 -1.72 -12.39
C LYS A 90 4.28 -2.14 -10.92
N TYR A 91 3.36 -1.50 -10.19
CA TYR A 91 3.07 -1.80 -8.78
C TYR A 91 1.74 -2.52 -8.61
N ALA A 92 0.98 -2.65 -9.70
CA ALA A 92 -0.34 -3.25 -9.71
C ALA A 92 -0.23 -4.77 -9.49
N ARG A 93 -1.24 -5.33 -8.82
CA ARG A 93 -1.28 -6.77 -8.54
C ARG A 93 -2.01 -7.49 -9.64
N GLU A 94 -1.41 -8.58 -10.12
CA GLU A 94 -2.13 -9.56 -10.91
C GLU A 94 -3.10 -10.31 -10.00
N CYS A 95 -4.37 -10.31 -10.41
CA CYS A 95 -5.39 -11.13 -9.79
C CYS A 95 -5.82 -12.22 -10.74
N PHE A 96 -6.17 -13.37 -10.17
CA PHE A 96 -6.93 -14.38 -10.89
C PHE A 96 -8.39 -13.96 -10.91
N ARG A 97 -8.88 -13.48 -12.05
CA ARG A 97 -10.30 -13.24 -12.29
C ARG A 97 -10.77 -14.35 -13.25
N GLY A 98 -11.25 -15.46 -12.68
CA GLY A 98 -11.53 -16.69 -13.44
C GLY A 98 -10.24 -17.41 -13.85
N GLU A 99 -10.10 -17.77 -15.12
CA GLU A 99 -8.98 -18.55 -15.66
C GLU A 99 -7.80 -17.69 -16.19
N LYS A 100 -7.95 -16.36 -16.18
CA LYS A 100 -6.94 -15.41 -16.67
C LYS A 100 -6.29 -14.63 -15.52
N ARG A 101 -5.00 -14.34 -15.68
CA ARG A 101 -4.28 -13.36 -14.87
C ARG A 101 -4.41 -12.01 -15.57
N GLU A 102 -5.19 -11.13 -14.98
CA GLU A 102 -5.32 -9.75 -15.43
C GLU A 102 -4.89 -8.83 -14.29
N VAL A 103 -4.46 -7.62 -14.66
CA VAL A 103 -4.25 -6.55 -13.68
C VAL A 103 -5.60 -6.28 -13.01
N CYS A 104 -5.66 -6.40 -11.68
CA CYS A 104 -6.81 -5.88 -10.95
C CYS A 104 -6.85 -4.35 -11.08
#